data_AF-A0A968XPT4-F1
#
_entry.id   AF-A0A968XPT4-F1
#
_cell.length_a   1.000
_cell.length_b   1.000
_cell.length_c   1.000
_cell.angle_alpha   90.00
_cell.angle_beta   90.00
_cell.angle_gamma   90.00
#
_symmetry.space_group_name_H-M   'P 1'
#
loop_
_entity.id
_entity.type
_entity.pdbx_description
1 polymer ?
#
loop_
_entity_poly.entity_id
_entity_poly.type
_entity_poly.pdbx_seq_one_letter_code
_entity_poly.pdbx_strand_id
1 'polypeptide(L)'
;MPLPLYDSAARRVERLLGRMCFDDVLAWGPYRLEYLYLERGLPHYRLYQRGALIGVVDVRPPNMLGALHRQMAIYFAAYGCGADARLLTAKARTPMNAPKRDLPRLPALTSRPMPKRRAMAIAG
;
A
#
# COMPACT_ATOMS: atom_id res chain seq x y z
N MET A 1 0.29 17.97 -10.58
CA MET A 1 -0.91 18.11 -9.71
C MET A 1 -1.29 16.75 -9.15
N PRO A 2 -1.37 16.55 -7.83
CA PRO A 2 -1.88 15.31 -7.27
C PRO A 2 -3.40 15.22 -7.53
N LEU A 3 -3.85 14.11 -8.10
CA LEU A 3 -5.27 13.87 -8.42
C LEU A 3 -6.14 14.03 -7.15
N PRO A 4 -7.34 14.61 -7.24
CA PRO A 4 -8.23 14.73 -6.09
C PRO A 4 -8.81 13.36 -5.73
N LEU A 5 -8.70 12.98 -4.46
CA LEU A 5 -9.43 11.86 -3.87
C LEU A 5 -10.90 12.30 -3.71
N TYR A 6 -11.74 12.01 -4.69
CA TYR A 6 -13.19 12.27 -4.61
C TYR A 6 -13.95 11.19 -3.81
N ASP A 7 -13.30 10.08 -3.49
CA ASP A 7 -13.88 8.96 -2.76
C ASP A 7 -13.64 9.08 -1.24
N SER A 8 -14.73 9.06 -0.47
CA SER A 8 -14.70 9.11 1.00
C SER A 8 -13.97 7.92 1.64
N ALA A 9 -14.06 6.73 1.05
CA ALA A 9 -13.34 5.55 1.49
C ALA A 9 -11.84 5.75 1.31
N ALA A 10 -11.42 6.21 0.13
CA ALA A 10 -10.02 6.45 -0.15
C ALA A 10 -9.43 7.58 0.73
N ARG A 11 -10.17 8.65 1.04
CA ARG A 11 -9.73 9.66 2.04
C ARG A 11 -9.58 9.09 3.44
N ARG A 12 -10.48 8.18 3.84
CA ARG A 12 -10.37 7.49 5.13
C ARG A 12 -9.10 6.63 5.16
N VAL A 13 -8.86 5.85 4.11
CA VAL A 13 -7.66 4.99 4.01
C VAL A 13 -6.38 5.84 4.00
N GLU A 14 -6.32 6.94 3.26
CA GLU A 14 -5.17 7.87 3.27
C GLU A 14 -4.87 8.37 4.69
N ARG A 15 -5.90 8.75 5.45
CA ARG A 15 -5.74 9.14 6.86
C ARG A 15 -5.27 7.99 7.76
N LEU A 16 -5.72 6.76 7.53
CA LEU A 16 -5.26 5.60 8.31
C LEU A 16 -3.80 5.28 8.00
N LEU A 17 -3.41 5.28 6.72
CA LEU A 17 -2.03 5.09 6.29
C LEU A 17 -1.08 6.15 6.88
N GLY A 18 -1.51 7.41 6.92
CA GLY A 18 -0.75 8.51 7.52
C GLY A 18 -0.62 8.42 9.06
N ARG A 19 -1.42 7.58 9.72
CA ARG A 19 -1.36 7.35 11.18
C ARG A 19 -0.60 6.09 11.56
N MET A 20 -0.26 5.23 10.60
CA MET A 20 0.52 4.03 10.87
C MET A 20 1.89 4.42 11.40
N CYS A 21 2.24 3.90 12.57
CA CYS A 21 3.57 3.92 13.13
C CYS A 21 4.16 2.50 13.15
N PHE A 22 5.46 2.38 13.36
CA PHE A 22 6.20 1.11 13.35
C PHE A 22 5.39 -0.05 13.93
N ASP A 23 5.36 -1.17 13.21
CA ASP A 23 4.65 -2.39 13.61
C ASP A 23 3.10 -2.30 13.53
N ASP A 24 2.54 -1.17 13.11
CA ASP A 24 1.10 -1.08 12.85
C ASP A 24 0.67 -1.90 11.64
N VAL A 25 -0.60 -2.30 11.69
CA VAL A 25 -1.29 -3.05 10.66
C VAL A 25 -2.61 -2.37 10.34
N LEU A 26 -2.82 -2.09 9.07
CA LEU A 26 -4.11 -1.72 8.53
C LEU A 26 -4.79 -3.00 8.03
N ALA A 27 -5.91 -3.39 8.64
CA ALA A 27 -6.67 -4.57 8.27
C ALA A 27 -8.05 -4.21 7.72
N TRP A 28 -8.48 -4.90 6.66
CA TRP A 28 -9.83 -4.80 6.07
C TRP A 28 -10.17 -6.12 5.38
N GLY A 29 -11.37 -6.66 5.61
CA GLY A 29 -11.76 -7.99 5.13
C GLY A 29 -10.65 -9.07 5.29
N PRO A 30 -10.25 -9.77 4.21
CA PRO A 30 -9.19 -10.77 4.23
C PRO A 30 -7.77 -10.17 4.12
N TYR A 31 -7.65 -8.84 3.99
CA TYR A 31 -6.40 -8.16 3.74
C TYR A 31 -5.81 -7.57 5.02
N ARG A 32 -4.48 -7.56 5.09
CA ARG A 32 -3.75 -6.76 6.07
C ARG A 32 -2.51 -6.15 5.44
N LEU A 33 -2.25 -4.89 5.74
CA LEU A 33 -1.08 -4.16 5.33
C LEU A 33 -0.26 -3.84 6.58
N GLU A 34 0.95 -4.36 6.65
CA GLU A 34 1.85 -4.13 7.77
C GLU A 34 2.84 -3.02 7.41
N TYR A 35 3.12 -2.14 8.37
CA TYR A 35 4.09 -1.06 8.25
C TYR A 35 5.35 -1.36 9.06
N LEU A 36 6.50 -1.35 8.40
CA LEU A 36 7.78 -1.76 8.95
C LEU A 36 8.86 -0.72 8.64
N TYR A 37 9.86 -0.63 9.51
CA TYR A 37 11.13 0.02 9.21
C TYR A 37 12.17 -1.05 8.90
N LEU A 38 12.58 -1.14 7.63
CA LEU A 38 13.61 -2.08 7.19
C LEU A 38 14.96 -1.38 6.97
N GLU A 39 15.95 -2.13 6.49
CA GLU A 39 17.34 -1.69 6.29
C GLU A 39 17.45 -0.24 5.78
N ARG A 40 18.28 0.53 6.48
CA ARG A 40 18.56 1.96 6.27
C ARG A 40 17.47 2.91 6.79
N GLY A 41 16.58 2.45 7.68
CA GLY A 41 15.59 3.30 8.35
C GLY A 41 14.47 3.78 7.43
N LEU A 42 14.22 3.05 6.33
CA LEU A 42 13.26 3.45 5.32
C LEU A 42 11.90 2.75 5.55
N PRO A 43 10.79 3.46 5.34
CA PRO A 43 9.47 2.86 5.46
C PRO A 43 9.23 1.77 4.42
N HIS A 44 8.58 0.70 4.85
CA HIS A 44 8.25 -0.46 4.03
C HIS A 44 6.86 -0.98 4.39
N TYR A 45 6.12 -1.43 3.39
CA TYR A 45 4.83 -2.08 3.58
C TYR A 45 4.81 -3.50 3.06
N ARG A 46 4.17 -4.40 3.80
CA ARG A 46 3.85 -5.76 3.36
C ARG A 46 2.35 -5.94 3.31
N LEU A 47 1.82 -6.32 2.15
CA LEU A 47 0.41 -6.61 1.95
C LEU A 47 0.20 -8.12 1.96
N TYR A 48 -0.71 -8.56 2.81
CA TYR A 48 -1.14 -9.95 2.90
C TYR A 48 -2.62 -10.07 2.53
N GLN A 49 -2.99 -11.25 2.05
CA GLN A 49 -4.37 -11.70 1.87
C GLN A 49 -4.52 -13.10 2.47
N ARG A 50 -5.44 -13.29 3.42
CA ARG A 50 -5.67 -14.58 4.12
C ARG A 50 -4.38 -15.21 4.67
N GLY A 51 -3.46 -14.38 5.17
CA GLY A 51 -2.17 -14.82 5.73
C GLY A 51 -1.06 -15.04 4.71
N ALA A 52 -1.35 -15.08 3.41
CA ALA A 52 -0.34 -15.17 2.35
C ALA A 52 0.19 -13.77 2.00
N LEU A 53 1.51 -13.61 1.87
CA LEU A 53 2.13 -12.37 1.42
C LEU A 53 1.90 -12.21 -0.08
N ILE A 54 1.16 -11.16 -0.48
CA ILE A 54 0.81 -10.91 -1.89
C ILE A 54 1.60 -9.78 -2.51
N GLY A 55 2.22 -8.91 -1.71
CA GLY A 55 3.06 -7.87 -2.25
C GLY A 55 3.78 -7.02 -1.22
N VAL A 56 4.79 -6.28 -1.68
CA VAL A 56 5.50 -5.28 -0.88
C VAL A 56 5.59 -3.93 -1.58
N VAL A 57 5.73 -2.88 -0.76
CA VAL A 57 5.93 -1.50 -1.21
C VAL A 57 7.11 -0.89 -0.46
N ASP A 58 8.07 -0.37 -1.22
CA ASP A 58 9.21 0.35 -0.68
C ASP A 58 9.00 1.86 -0.83
N VAL A 59 9.21 2.61 0.25
CA VAL A 59 9.14 4.07 0.18
C VAL A 59 10.54 4.62 -0.06
N ARG A 60 10.84 4.89 -1.34
CA ARG A 60 12.07 5.54 -1.76
C ARG A 60 11.79 6.57 -2.85
N PRO A 61 12.20 7.84 -2.69
CA PRO A 61 12.75 8.48 -1.47
C PRO A 61 11.69 8.76 -0.37
N PRO A 62 12.09 9.00 0.90
CA PRO A 62 11.14 9.18 2.03
C PRO A 62 10.17 10.35 1.87
N ASN A 63 10.59 11.42 1.20
CA ASN A 63 9.76 12.58 0.90
C ASN A 63 8.56 12.27 -0.01
N MET A 64 8.52 11.09 -0.65
CA MET A 64 7.40 10.63 -1.47
C MET A 64 6.32 9.91 -0.66
N LEU A 65 6.49 9.76 0.66
CA LEU A 65 5.59 8.97 1.51
C LEU A 65 4.12 9.42 1.40
N GLY A 66 3.84 10.73 1.46
CA GLY A 66 2.47 11.24 1.36
C GLY A 66 1.83 10.99 -0.02
N ALA A 67 2.60 11.15 -1.11
CA ALA A 67 2.12 10.85 -2.46
C ALA A 67 1.85 9.34 -2.63
N LEU A 68 2.68 8.50 -2.04
CA LEU A 68 2.50 7.06 -2.05
C LEU A 68 1.29 6.64 -1.21
N HIS A 69 1.07 7.22 -0.02
CA HIS A 69 -0.13 6.99 0.79
C HIS A 69 -1.40 7.28 0.00
N ARG A 70 -1.41 8.38 -0.76
CA ARG A 70 -2.53 8.71 -1.65
C ARG A 70 -2.76 7.64 -2.71
N GLN A 71 -1.71 7.19 -3.41
CA GLN A 71 -1.81 6.14 -4.42
C GLN A 71 -2.28 4.81 -3.84
N MET A 72 -1.72 4.43 -2.69
CA MET A 72 -2.11 3.24 -1.92
C MET A 72 -3.57 3.33 -1.49
N ALA A 73 -4.02 4.48 -1.02
CA ALA A 73 -5.40 4.68 -0.59
C ALA A 73 -6.40 4.53 -1.73
N ILE A 74 -6.11 5.11 -2.91
CA ILE A 74 -6.92 4.92 -4.12
C ILE A 74 -6.95 3.45 -4.52
N TYR A 75 -5.78 2.80 -4.54
CA TYR A 75 -5.67 1.39 -4.88
C TYR A 75 -6.49 0.54 -3.92
N PHE A 76 -6.26 0.62 -2.61
CA PHE A 76 -6.96 -0.21 -1.63
C PHE A 76 -8.46 0.07 -1.56
N ALA A 77 -8.91 1.31 -1.75
CA ALA A 77 -10.34 1.61 -1.83
C ALA A 77 -11.01 0.89 -3.01
N ALA A 78 -10.33 0.79 -4.16
CA ALA A 78 -10.81 -0.01 -5.29
C ALA A 78 -10.89 -1.52 -4.99
N TYR A 79 -10.16 -2.02 -3.98
CA TYR A 79 -10.27 -3.39 -3.44
C TYR A 79 -11.17 -3.48 -2.19
N GLY A 80 -12.04 -2.50 -1.97
CA GLY A 80 -13.03 -2.52 -0.89
C GLY A 80 -12.50 -2.09 0.49
N CYS A 81 -11.28 -1.56 0.59
CA CYS A 81 -10.79 -0.99 1.85
C CYS A 81 -11.54 0.32 2.14
N GLY A 82 -12.34 0.36 3.20
CA GLY A 82 -13.15 1.53 3.49
C GLY A 82 -13.64 1.61 4.93
N ALA A 83 -14.94 1.43 5.12
CA ALA A 83 -15.58 1.60 6.43
C ALA A 83 -15.07 0.60 7.48
N ASP A 84 -14.78 -0.63 7.06
CA ASP A 84 -14.27 -1.74 7.88
C ASP A 84 -12.76 -1.67 8.15
N ALA A 85 -12.06 -0.76 7.46
CA ALA A 85 -10.62 -0.59 7.62
C ALA A 85 -10.28 -0.08 9.02
N ARG A 86 -9.38 -0.80 9.69
CA ARG A 86 -8.97 -0.55 11.08
C ARG A 86 -7.46 -0.67 11.25
N LEU A 87 -6.91 0.22 12.07
CA LEU A 87 -5.53 0.13 12.54
C LEU A 87 -5.47 -0.78 13.75
N LEU A 88 -4.50 -1.68 13.74
CA LEU A 88 -4.18 -2.63 14.78
C LEU A 88 -2.69 -2.54 15.03
N THR A 89 -2.25 -2.56 16.27
CA THR A 89 -0.82 -2.73 16.55
C THR A 89 -0.51 -4.22 16.40
N ALA A 90 0.29 -4.59 15.41
CA ALA A 90 0.82 -5.94 15.35
C ALA A 90 2.23 -5.93 15.91
N LYS A 91 2.59 -6.83 16.81
CA LYS A 91 4.00 -6.98 17.19
C LYS A 91 4.73 -7.70 16.06
N ALA A 92 4.85 -7.07 14.90
CA ALA A 92 5.50 -7.65 13.74
C ALA A 92 6.97 -7.85 14.09
N ARG A 93 7.31 -9.05 14.61
CA ARG A 93 8.68 -9.44 15.03
C ARG A 93 9.63 -9.61 13.85
N THR A 94 9.40 -8.89 12.76
CA THR A 94 10.29 -8.92 11.61
C THR A 94 11.54 -8.18 12.03
N PRO A 95 12.71 -8.85 12.10
CA PRO A 95 13.94 -8.18 12.51
C PRO A 95 14.14 -6.93 11.66
N MET A 96 14.54 -5.85 12.31
CA MET A 96 15.14 -4.72 11.61
C MET A 96 16.26 -5.32 10.75
N ASN A 97 16.16 -5.20 9.42
CA ASN A 97 17.06 -5.82 8.42
C ASN A 97 16.72 -7.24 7.94
N ALA A 98 15.47 -7.71 8.09
CA ALA A 98 15.05 -8.94 7.43
C ALA A 98 15.30 -8.85 5.90
N PRO A 99 16.01 -9.82 5.29
CA PRO A 99 16.36 -9.77 3.88
C PRO A 99 15.10 -9.85 3.00
N LYS A 100 14.98 -8.92 2.05
CA LYS A 100 13.94 -8.94 1.02
C LYS A 100 14.33 -9.92 -0.08
N ARG A 101 14.13 -11.22 0.13
CA ARG A 101 14.33 -12.23 -0.91
C ARG A 101 13.01 -12.50 -1.62
N ASP A 102 13.00 -12.31 -2.94
CA ASP A 102 11.95 -12.74 -3.86
C ASP A 102 10.52 -12.29 -3.51
N LEU A 103 10.38 -11.11 -2.90
CA LEU A 103 9.08 -10.58 -2.54
C LEU A 103 8.38 -9.93 -3.76
N PRO A 104 7.14 -10.33 -4.09
CA PRO A 104 6.40 -9.72 -5.20
C PRO A 104 6.20 -8.23 -4.91
N ARG A 105 6.48 -7.37 -5.89
CA ARG A 105 6.19 -5.93 -5.76
C ARG A 105 4.78 -5.65 -6.23
N LEU A 106 4.06 -4.75 -5.55
CA LEU A 106 2.71 -4.38 -6.00
C LEU A 106 2.77 -3.63 -7.34
N PRO A 107 2.31 -4.23 -8.46
CA PRO A 107 2.59 -3.71 -9.80
C PRO A 107 2.05 -2.30 -10.02
N ALA A 108 0.84 -2.03 -9.51
CA ALA A 108 0.13 -0.75 -9.66
C ALA A 108 0.74 0.42 -8.89
N LEU A 109 1.55 0.15 -7.87
CA LEU A 109 2.24 1.18 -7.07
C LEU A 109 3.69 1.37 -7.51
N THR A 110 4.25 0.42 -8.27
CA THR A 110 5.62 0.48 -8.79
C THR A 110 5.74 1.05 -10.20
N SER A 111 4.63 1.15 -10.93
CA SER A 111 4.64 1.71 -12.28
C SER A 111 4.75 3.23 -12.24
N ARG A 112 5.85 3.77 -12.79
CA ARG A 112 5.81 5.06 -13.52
C ARG A 112 4.51 5.12 -14.35
N PRO A 113 3.88 6.29 -14.51
CA PRO A 113 2.55 6.40 -15.13
C PRO A 113 2.52 5.55 -16.40
N MET A 114 1.65 4.54 -16.42
CA MET A 114 1.53 3.69 -17.61
C MET A 114 1.18 4.59 -18.80
N PRO A 115 1.89 4.49 -19.94
CA PRO A 115 1.38 5.11 -21.16
C PRO A 115 0.00 4.51 -21.39
N LYS A 116 -0.99 5.39 -21.59
CA LYS A 116 -2.38 5.04 -21.89
C LYS A 116 -2.37 3.86 -22.86
N ARG A 117 -2.72 2.66 -22.40
CA ARG A 117 -2.98 1.55 -23.32
C ARG A 117 -4.06 2.04 -24.26
N ARG A 118 -3.69 2.24 -25.53
CA ARG A 118 -4.62 2.40 -26.64
C ARG A 118 -5.63 1.26 -26.51
N ALA A 119 -6.90 1.60 -26.39
CA ALA A 119 -7.97 0.64 -26.64
C ALA A 119 -7.73 0.06 -28.04
N MET A 120 -7.38 -1.22 -28.12
CA MET A 120 -7.53 -1.97 -29.35
C MET A 120 -9.03 -2.13 -29.54
N ALA A 121 -9.55 -1.34 -30.48
CA ALA A 121 -10.80 -1.64 -31.13
C ALA A 121 -10.67 -3.02 -31.76
N ILE A 122 -11.45 -3.97 -31.26
CA ILE A 122 -11.83 -5.17 -32.01
C ILE A 122 -13.24 -4.82 -32.50
N ALA A 123 -13.31 -4.16 -33.66
CA ALA A 123 -14.55 -4.04 -34.40
C ALA A 123 -14.68 -5.33 -35.22
N GLY A 124 -15.67 -6.15 -34.84
CA GLY A 124 -16.32 -7.05 -35.78
C GLY A 124 -17.28 -6.27 -36.68
#